data_AF-T0ZNX5-F1
#
_entry.id   AF-T0ZNX5-F1
#
_cell.length_a   1.000
_cell.length_b   1.000
_cell.length_c   1.000
_cell.angle_alpha   90.00
_cell.angle_beta   90.00
_cell.angle_gamma   90.00
#
_symmetry.space_group_name_H-M   'P 1'
#
loop_
_entity.id
_entity.type
_entity.pdbx_description
1 polymer ?
#
loop_
_entity_poly.entity_id
_entity_poly.type
_entity_poly.pdbx_seq_one_letter_code
_entity_poly.pdbx_strand_id
1 'polypeptide(L)'
;MINNRRFAMTPETPRTHLKDERSEIPADYPIPHLQKRQEGADAPLLGWVGFGSMGLAMSGRLLESGMNLVGYNRDPKKVPVHPRMTTVTTPADVSKDARIIFLMLTDGHATEAVLSAPEGILSRLLPGTIVVNMSTISPKQAVKEDRMVRDAGGSYLDIPVSGSVIPAQNGQLLLL
;
A
#
# COMPACT_ATOMS: atom_id res chain seq x y z
N MET A 1 -12.81 -19.01 58.00
CA MET A 1 -12.81 -17.65 57.43
C MET A 1 -11.38 -17.24 57.15
N ILE A 2 -11.19 -16.55 56.03
CA ILE A 2 -9.98 -15.86 55.54
C ILE A 2 -8.91 -16.74 54.87
N ASN A 3 -9.09 -16.75 53.55
CA ASN A 3 -8.22 -17.15 52.46
C ASN A 3 -7.05 -16.16 52.32
N ASN A 4 -5.81 -16.64 52.17
CA ASN A 4 -4.73 -15.80 51.62
C ASN A 4 -3.73 -16.67 50.82
N ARG A 5 -4.10 -17.01 49.59
CA ARG A 5 -3.20 -17.60 48.61
C ARG A 5 -2.15 -16.55 48.21
N ARG A 6 -0.92 -16.68 48.72
CA ARG A 6 0.26 -16.06 48.11
C ARG A 6 0.49 -16.71 46.76
N PHE A 7 0.19 -16.00 45.67
CA PHE A 7 0.71 -16.32 44.35
C PHE A 7 2.23 -16.11 44.40
N ALA A 8 2.99 -17.20 44.26
CA ALA A 8 4.42 -17.12 44.00
C ALA A 8 4.60 -16.53 42.59
N MET A 9 5.26 -15.38 42.50
CA MET A 9 5.72 -14.84 41.23
C MET A 9 6.78 -15.79 40.68
N THR A 10 6.52 -16.37 39.51
CA THR A 10 7.55 -17.05 38.72
C THR A 10 8.61 -16.02 38.31
N PRO A 11 9.91 -16.37 38.31
CA PRO A 11 10.93 -15.44 37.85
C PRO A 11 10.70 -15.14 36.37
N GLU A 12 10.64 -13.85 36.03
CA GLU A 12 10.54 -13.40 34.65
C GLU A 12 11.72 -13.96 33.84
N THR A 13 11.40 -14.61 32.73
CA THR A 13 12.39 -14.97 31.71
C THR A 13 13.09 -13.70 31.26
N PRO A 14 14.45 -13.63 31.24
CA PRO A 14 15.14 -12.46 30.74
C PRO A 14 14.70 -12.21 29.30
N ARG A 15 14.24 -10.99 29.00
CA ARG A 15 14.07 -10.53 27.62
C ARG A 15 15.45 -10.58 26.98
N THR A 16 15.75 -11.68 26.28
CA THR A 16 16.91 -11.76 25.40
C THR A 16 16.85 -10.56 24.47
N HIS A 17 17.92 -9.78 24.45
CA HIS A 17 18.16 -8.74 23.47
C HIS A 17 17.98 -9.35 22.08
N LEU A 18 16.79 -9.17 21.48
CA LEU A 18 16.65 -9.20 20.04
C LEU A 18 17.56 -8.08 19.56
N LYS A 19 18.72 -8.45 19.03
CA LYS A 19 19.56 -7.50 18.31
C LYS A 19 18.65 -6.87 17.26
N ASP A 20 18.72 -5.55 17.14
CA ASP A 20 17.97 -4.85 16.10
C ASP A 20 18.59 -5.25 14.76
N GLU A 21 18.11 -6.33 14.15
CA GLU A 21 18.56 -6.86 12.86
C GLU A 21 18.46 -5.80 11.74
N ARG A 22 17.76 -4.69 12.00
CA ARG A 22 17.64 -3.51 11.14
C ARG A 22 18.93 -2.73 10.96
N SER A 23 19.92 -2.85 11.86
CA SER A 23 21.20 -2.14 11.70
C SER A 23 22.16 -2.84 10.73
N GLU A 24 21.83 -4.04 10.25
CA GLU A 24 22.72 -4.88 9.45
C GLU A 24 22.36 -4.93 7.96
N ILE A 25 21.28 -4.27 7.51
CA ILE A 25 20.96 -4.18 6.08
C ILE A 25 21.79 -3.05 5.46
N PRO A 26 22.75 -3.34 4.56
CA PRO A 26 23.55 -2.32 3.90
C PRO A 26 22.66 -1.40 3.06
N ALA A 27 23.00 -0.10 2.96
CA ALA A 27 22.27 0.85 2.12
C ALA A 27 22.24 0.44 0.63
N ASP A 28 23.16 -0.43 0.23
CA ASP A 28 23.34 -1.02 -1.09
C ASP A 28 22.88 -2.49 -1.17
N TYR A 29 21.99 -2.94 -0.26
CA TYR A 29 21.45 -4.30 -0.28
C TYR A 29 20.90 -4.64 -1.68
N PRO A 30 21.49 -5.63 -2.38
CA PRO A 30 21.11 -5.91 -3.75
C PRO A 30 19.73 -6.57 -3.75
N ILE A 31 18.73 -5.87 -4.28
CA ILE A 31 17.38 -6.42 -4.52
C ILE A 31 17.49 -7.38 -5.72
N PRO A 32 17.50 -8.71 -5.52
CA PRO A 32 17.93 -9.65 -6.55
C PRO A 32 16.79 -9.95 -7.54
N HIS A 33 16.46 -9.00 -8.41
CA HIS A 33 15.61 -9.16 -9.62
C HIS A 33 15.33 -7.82 -10.35
N LEU A 34 15.87 -6.69 -9.89
CA LEU A 34 15.84 -5.44 -10.67
C LEU A 34 16.88 -5.50 -11.80
N GLN A 35 16.63 -6.33 -12.82
CA GLN A 35 17.23 -6.06 -14.12
C GLN A 35 16.77 -4.65 -14.54
N LYS A 36 17.73 -3.74 -14.79
CA LYS A 36 17.43 -2.44 -15.41
C LYS A 36 16.52 -2.72 -16.60
N ARG A 37 15.26 -2.28 -16.54
CA ARG A 37 14.38 -2.35 -17.71
C ARG A 37 15.11 -1.66 -18.85
N GLN A 38 15.13 -2.29 -20.02
CA GLN A 38 15.59 -1.61 -21.22
C GLN A 38 14.75 -0.33 -21.38
N GLU A 39 15.42 0.81 -21.46
CA GLU A 39 14.79 2.08 -21.82
C GLU A 39 14.13 1.90 -23.20
N GLY A 40 12.80 1.83 -23.24
CA GLY A 40 12.03 1.60 -24.47
C GLY A 40 10.85 0.63 -24.35
N ALA A 41 10.72 -0.15 -23.28
CA ALA A 41 9.45 -0.81 -22.97
C ALA A 41 8.49 0.23 -22.38
N ASP A 42 7.25 0.31 -22.89
CA ASP A 42 6.22 1.19 -22.32
C ASP A 42 6.20 1.03 -20.80
N ALA A 43 6.46 2.13 -20.09
CA ALA A 43 6.51 2.12 -18.64
C ALA A 43 5.18 1.56 -18.12
N PRO A 44 5.21 0.57 -17.20
CA PRO A 44 4.01 -0.14 -16.82
C PRO A 44 3.03 0.85 -16.18
N LEU A 45 1.78 0.84 -16.62
CA LEU A 45 0.74 1.67 -16.06
C LEU A 45 0.40 1.20 -14.64
N LEU A 46 0.57 2.08 -13.67
CA LEU A 46 0.25 1.81 -12.26
C LEU A 46 -1.08 2.47 -11.91
N GLY A 47 -1.91 1.78 -11.13
CA GLY A 47 -3.12 2.33 -10.54
C GLY A 47 -2.78 3.05 -9.25
N TRP A 48 -3.34 4.23 -9.04
CA TRP A 48 -3.19 4.97 -7.79
C TRP A 48 -4.56 5.45 -7.27
N VAL A 49 -4.91 5.06 -6.05
CA VAL A 49 -6.18 5.43 -5.43
C VAL A 49 -5.94 6.15 -4.11
N GLY A 50 -6.36 7.41 -4.06
CA GLY A 50 -6.22 8.26 -2.88
C GLY A 50 -5.12 9.31 -3.03
N PHE A 51 -5.54 10.58 -3.05
CA PHE A 51 -4.67 11.75 -3.23
C PHE A 51 -4.79 12.69 -2.03
N GLY A 52 -4.69 12.13 -0.82
CA GLY A 52 -4.42 12.88 0.40
C GLY A 52 -2.96 13.36 0.44
N SER A 53 -2.51 13.95 1.55
CA SER A 53 -1.13 14.48 1.66
C SER A 53 -0.06 13.43 1.38
N MET A 54 -0.22 12.22 1.93
CA MET A 54 0.69 11.10 1.64
C MET A 54 0.54 10.61 0.20
N GLY A 55 -0.70 10.47 -0.28
CA GLY A 55 -0.99 10.03 -1.63
C GLY A 55 -0.35 10.91 -2.71
N LEU A 56 -0.43 12.23 -2.53
CA LEU A 56 0.19 13.21 -3.41
C LEU A 56 1.72 13.14 -3.36
N ALA A 57 2.31 13.05 -2.17
CA ALA A 57 3.76 12.94 -2.02
C ALA A 57 4.31 11.68 -2.70
N MET A 58 3.66 10.52 -2.46
CA MET A 58 4.12 9.23 -2.99
C MET A 58 3.88 9.10 -4.50
N SER A 59 2.68 9.47 -4.99
CA SER A 59 2.39 9.41 -6.44
C SER A 59 3.25 10.41 -7.23
N GLY A 60 3.55 11.59 -6.67
CA GLY A 60 4.47 12.55 -7.27
C GLY A 60 5.84 11.94 -7.55
N ARG A 61 6.38 11.13 -6.63
CA ARG A 61 7.66 10.44 -6.82
C ARG A 61 7.65 9.44 -7.96
N LEU A 62 6.56 8.68 -8.08
CA LEU A 62 6.39 7.75 -9.19
C LEU A 62 6.34 8.50 -10.53
N LEU A 63 5.60 9.61 -10.60
CA LEU A 63 5.53 10.45 -11.80
C LEU A 63 6.89 11.07 -12.15
N GLU A 64 7.63 11.58 -11.17
CA GLU A 64 8.99 12.12 -11.32
C GLU A 64 9.99 11.06 -11.83
N SER A 65 9.80 9.80 -11.42
CA SER A 65 10.60 8.67 -11.91
C SER A 65 10.24 8.21 -13.34
N GLY A 66 9.27 8.87 -13.98
CA GLY A 66 8.86 8.59 -15.36
C GLY A 66 7.76 7.54 -15.51
N MET A 67 7.14 7.09 -14.41
CA MET A 67 6.06 6.10 -14.45
C MET A 67 4.74 6.74 -14.90
N ASN A 68 3.93 5.94 -15.59
CA ASN A 68 2.57 6.33 -15.96
C ASN A 68 1.58 5.87 -14.88
N LEU A 69 0.71 6.78 -14.44
CA LEU A 69 -0.30 6.50 -13.43
C LEU A 69 -1.71 6.66 -14.00
N VAL A 70 -2.62 5.76 -13.64
CA VAL A 70 -4.07 5.96 -13.73
C VAL A 70 -4.62 6.18 -12.32
N GLY A 71 -5.20 7.37 -12.10
CA GLY A 71 -5.50 7.89 -10.78
C GLY A 71 -6.99 8.05 -10.51
N TYR A 72 -7.43 7.59 -9.34
CA TYR A 72 -8.75 7.90 -8.81
C TYR A 72 -8.68 8.56 -7.43
N ASN A 73 -9.53 9.56 -7.23
CA ASN A 73 -9.83 10.11 -5.92
C ASN A 73 -11.32 10.44 -5.83
N ARG A 74 -11.92 10.27 -4.63
CA ARG A 74 -13.31 10.67 -4.39
C ARG A 74 -13.58 12.14 -4.75
N ASP A 75 -12.65 13.02 -4.41
CA ASP A 75 -12.63 14.39 -4.90
C ASP A 75 -11.64 14.50 -6.07
N PRO A 76 -12.11 14.54 -7.33
CA PRO A 76 -11.23 14.48 -8.49
C PRO A 76 -10.29 15.70 -8.58
N LYS A 77 -10.63 16.82 -7.92
CA LYS A 77 -9.78 18.02 -7.89
C LYS A 77 -8.44 17.81 -7.18
N LYS A 78 -8.34 16.74 -6.39
CA LYS A 78 -7.08 16.37 -5.70
C LYS A 78 -6.13 15.57 -6.56
N VAL A 79 -6.56 15.03 -7.70
CA VAL A 79 -5.67 14.32 -8.61
C VAL A 79 -4.78 15.36 -9.31
N PRO A 80 -3.44 15.22 -9.27
CA PRO A 80 -2.55 16.21 -9.85
C PRO A 80 -2.66 16.21 -11.38
N VAL A 81 -2.63 17.40 -11.97
CA VAL A 81 -2.52 17.54 -13.42
C VAL A 81 -1.07 17.27 -13.81
N HIS A 82 -0.83 16.14 -14.48
CA HIS A 82 0.50 15.74 -14.93
C HIS A 82 0.41 14.99 -16.27
N PRO A 83 1.35 15.15 -17.22
CA PRO A 83 1.29 14.48 -18.53
C PRO A 83 1.28 12.95 -18.47
N ARG A 84 1.79 12.38 -17.37
CA ARG A 84 1.82 10.93 -17.09
C ARG A 84 0.72 10.46 -16.13
N MET A 85 -0.24 11.33 -15.78
CA MET A 85 -1.38 10.99 -14.93
C MET A 85 -2.65 11.00 -15.77
N THR A 86 -3.35 9.87 -15.81
CA THR A 86 -4.69 9.76 -16.36
C THR A 86 -5.71 9.69 -15.23
N THR A 87 -6.51 10.73 -15.06
CA THR A 87 -7.58 10.75 -14.04
C THR A 87 -8.80 10.00 -14.53
N VAL A 88 -9.34 9.11 -13.70
CA VAL A 88 -10.60 8.39 -13.95
C VAL A 88 -11.67 8.75 -12.92
N THR A 89 -12.93 8.43 -13.23
CA THR A 89 -14.09 8.84 -12.43
C THR A 89 -14.58 7.78 -11.45
N THR A 90 -14.13 6.52 -11.61
CA THR A 90 -14.48 5.42 -10.71
C THR A 90 -13.24 4.59 -10.30
N PRO A 91 -13.26 3.92 -9.13
CA PRO A 91 -12.24 2.94 -8.79
C PRO A 91 -12.13 1.78 -9.79
N ALA A 92 -13.26 1.32 -10.34
CA ALA A 92 -13.28 0.26 -11.36
C ALA A 92 -12.46 0.64 -12.61
N ASP A 93 -12.47 1.91 -13.01
CA ASP A 93 -11.73 2.38 -14.18
C ASP A 93 -10.21 2.32 -13.99
N VAL A 94 -9.71 2.40 -12.75
CA VAL A 94 -8.28 2.20 -12.44
C VAL A 94 -7.85 0.77 -12.80
N SER A 95 -8.75 -0.19 -12.63
CA SER A 95 -8.47 -1.63 -12.73
C SER A 95 -8.53 -2.17 -14.16
N LYS A 96 -8.98 -1.36 -15.13
CA LYS A 96 -9.09 -1.75 -16.55
C LYS A 96 -7.75 -2.10 -17.17
N ASP A 97 -6.71 -1.34 -16.85
CA ASP A 97 -5.41 -1.45 -17.52
C ASP A 97 -4.26 -1.66 -16.53
N ALA A 98 -4.38 -1.17 -15.28
CA ALA A 98 -3.34 -1.33 -14.28
C ALA A 98 -3.27 -2.75 -13.71
N ARG A 99 -2.07 -3.33 -13.69
CA ARG A 99 -1.77 -4.63 -13.05
C ARG A 99 -1.23 -4.51 -11.63
N ILE A 100 -0.86 -3.30 -11.21
CA ILE A 100 -0.47 -2.99 -9.84
C ILE A 100 -1.26 -1.75 -9.43
N ILE A 101 -2.02 -1.84 -8.34
CA ILE A 101 -2.91 -0.78 -7.87
C ILE A 101 -2.55 -0.45 -6.42
N PHE A 102 -2.15 0.80 -6.16
CA PHE A 102 -1.83 1.30 -4.83
C PHE A 102 -3.06 1.97 -4.20
N LEU A 103 -3.36 1.64 -2.95
CA LEU A 103 -4.36 2.32 -2.13
C LEU A 103 -3.65 3.13 -1.04
N MET A 104 -3.94 4.43 -0.98
CA MET A 104 -3.47 5.32 0.09
C MET A 104 -4.63 6.18 0.60
N LEU A 105 -5.45 5.58 1.46
CA LEU A 105 -6.75 6.07 1.88
C LEU A 105 -6.80 6.36 3.38
N THR A 106 -7.89 7.01 3.81
CA THR A 106 -8.02 7.57 5.16
C THR A 106 -8.15 6.51 6.25
N ASP A 107 -8.86 5.41 5.97
CA ASP A 107 -9.15 4.36 6.93
C ASP A 107 -9.64 3.09 6.21
N GLY A 108 -9.91 2.04 6.98
CA GLY A 108 -10.39 0.76 6.47
C GLY A 108 -11.81 0.76 5.89
N HIS A 109 -12.64 1.76 6.21
CA HIS A 109 -13.94 1.90 5.56
C HIS A 109 -13.78 2.46 4.14
N ALA A 110 -12.85 3.41 3.96
CA ALA A 110 -12.53 3.97 2.67
C ALA A 110 -11.91 2.93 1.72
N THR A 111 -11.00 2.08 2.22
CA THR A 111 -10.39 0.99 1.42
C THR A 111 -11.43 -0.05 1.01
N GLU A 112 -12.25 -0.52 1.95
CA GLU A 112 -13.33 -1.47 1.65
C GLU A 112 -14.30 -0.89 0.62
N ALA A 113 -14.74 0.37 0.77
CA ALA A 113 -15.65 1.01 -0.18
C ALA A 113 -15.04 1.12 -1.59
N VAL A 114 -13.77 1.48 -1.70
CA VAL A 114 -13.05 1.56 -2.98
C VAL A 114 -12.90 0.18 -3.63
N LEU A 115 -12.73 -0.87 -2.82
CA LEU A 115 -12.60 -2.24 -3.31
C LEU A 115 -13.95 -2.81 -3.78
N SER A 116 -14.96 -2.82 -2.91
CA SER A 116 -16.13 -3.68 -3.04
C SER A 116 -17.42 -2.97 -3.48
N ALA A 117 -17.42 -1.65 -3.69
CA ALA A 117 -18.58 -0.96 -4.25
C ALA A 117 -18.94 -1.50 -5.65
N PRO A 118 -20.16 -1.26 -6.18
CA PRO A 118 -20.54 -1.71 -7.52
C PRO A 118 -19.57 -1.27 -8.64
N GLU A 119 -19.10 -0.03 -8.57
CA GLU A 119 -18.02 0.50 -9.43
C GLU A 119 -16.66 0.55 -8.70
N GLY A 120 -16.45 -0.40 -7.79
CA GLY A 120 -15.21 -0.61 -7.04
C GLY A 120 -14.14 -1.31 -7.88
N ILE A 121 -12.92 -1.36 -7.35
CA ILE A 121 -11.78 -2.05 -8.00
C ILE A 121 -12.13 -3.50 -8.37
N LEU A 122 -12.79 -4.22 -7.46
CA LEU A 122 -13.06 -5.65 -7.62
C LEU A 122 -14.02 -5.97 -8.76
N SER A 123 -14.86 -5.03 -9.19
CA SER A 123 -15.83 -5.28 -10.27
C SER A 123 -15.20 -5.35 -11.66
N ARG A 124 -13.96 -4.86 -11.81
CA ARG A 124 -13.18 -4.90 -13.06
C ARG A 124 -11.74 -5.33 -12.84
N LEU A 125 -11.45 -6.02 -11.73
CA LEU A 125 -10.11 -6.48 -11.42
C LEU A 125 -9.68 -7.53 -12.43
N LEU A 126 -8.55 -7.30 -13.09
CA LEU A 126 -7.98 -8.28 -13.99
C LEU A 126 -7.27 -9.40 -13.22
N PRO A 127 -7.37 -10.67 -13.69
CA PRO A 127 -6.65 -11.77 -13.05
C PRO A 127 -5.14 -11.51 -12.97
N GLY A 128 -4.57 -11.82 -11.81
CA GLY A 128 -3.15 -11.59 -11.53
C GLY A 128 -2.78 -10.14 -11.17
N THR A 129 -3.75 -9.22 -11.10
CA THR A 129 -3.50 -7.86 -10.59
C THR A 129 -3.11 -7.89 -9.11
N ILE A 130 -2.11 -7.08 -8.75
CA ILE A 130 -1.65 -6.89 -7.37
C ILE A 130 -2.27 -5.61 -6.82
N VAL A 131 -3.03 -5.74 -5.73
CA VAL A 131 -3.53 -4.60 -4.94
C VAL A 131 -2.61 -4.40 -3.76
N VAL A 132 -1.98 -3.24 -3.68
CA VAL A 132 -1.07 -2.84 -2.60
C VAL A 132 -1.79 -1.83 -1.72
N ASN A 133 -2.25 -2.23 -0.55
CA ASN A 133 -2.84 -1.31 0.40
C ASN A 133 -1.76 -0.75 1.32
N MET A 134 -1.55 0.56 1.23
CA MET A 134 -0.58 1.31 2.04
C MET A 134 -1.26 2.15 3.12
N SER A 135 -2.58 2.05 3.22
CA SER A 135 -3.40 2.74 4.21
C SER A 135 -3.22 2.11 5.59
N THR A 136 -3.33 2.90 6.64
CA THR A 136 -3.32 2.36 8.01
C THR A 136 -4.68 1.76 8.34
N ILE A 137 -4.78 0.42 8.31
CA ILE A 137 -6.00 -0.33 8.64
C ILE A 137 -5.77 -1.34 9.75
N SER A 138 -6.84 -1.92 10.29
CA SER A 138 -6.70 -3.00 11.29
C SER A 138 -6.28 -4.33 10.64
N PRO A 139 -5.57 -5.21 11.35
CA PRO A 139 -5.21 -6.54 10.83
C PRO A 139 -6.42 -7.37 10.38
N LYS A 140 -7.56 -7.23 11.08
CA LYS A 140 -8.80 -7.90 10.71
C LYS A 140 -9.35 -7.40 9.36
N GLN A 141 -9.23 -6.10 9.09
CA GLN A 141 -9.61 -5.54 7.79
C GLN A 141 -8.66 -6.00 6.69
N ALA A 142 -7.34 -6.00 6.94
CA ALA A 142 -6.36 -6.49 5.98
C ALA A 142 -6.63 -7.94 5.55
N VAL A 143 -6.92 -8.84 6.50
CA VAL A 143 -7.29 -10.24 6.20
C VAL A 143 -8.61 -10.34 5.41
N LYS A 144 -9.57 -9.44 5.67
CA LYS A 144 -10.82 -9.38 4.92
C LYS A 144 -10.57 -8.92 3.48
N GLU A 145 -9.79 -7.85 3.31
CA GLU A 145 -9.44 -7.30 2.00
C GLU A 145 -8.61 -8.28 1.16
N ASP A 146 -7.66 -9.00 1.77
CA ASP A 146 -6.93 -10.09 1.11
C ASP A 146 -7.88 -11.11 0.49
N ARG A 147 -8.84 -11.60 1.28
CA ARG A 147 -9.83 -12.56 0.80
C ARG A 147 -10.62 -12.00 -0.37
N MET A 148 -11.14 -10.78 -0.24
CA MET A 148 -11.95 -10.15 -1.30
C MET A 148 -11.17 -10.00 -2.62
N VAL A 149 -9.90 -9.60 -2.56
CA VAL A 149 -9.04 -9.46 -3.74
C VAL A 149 -8.69 -10.80 -4.35
N ARG A 150 -8.40 -11.81 -3.53
CA ARG A 150 -8.07 -13.17 -4.01
C ARG A 150 -9.27 -13.87 -4.63
N ASP A 151 -10.45 -13.71 -4.05
CA ASP A 151 -11.71 -14.23 -4.62
C ASP A 151 -12.02 -13.58 -5.98
N ALA A 152 -11.58 -12.34 -6.20
CA ALA A 152 -11.65 -11.65 -7.50
C ALA A 152 -10.49 -11.99 -8.47
N GLY A 153 -9.60 -12.93 -8.11
CA GLY A 153 -8.49 -13.40 -8.95
C GLY A 153 -7.21 -12.55 -8.88
N GLY A 154 -7.10 -11.64 -7.92
CA GLY A 154 -5.91 -10.83 -7.67
C GLY A 154 -5.01 -11.36 -6.55
N SER A 155 -3.96 -10.59 -6.26
CA SER A 155 -3.12 -10.73 -5.05
C SER A 155 -3.19 -9.45 -4.24
N TYR A 156 -3.14 -9.56 -2.91
CA TYR A 156 -3.21 -8.41 -2.01
C TYR A 156 -1.96 -8.33 -1.14
N LEU A 157 -1.46 -7.11 -0.95
CA LEU A 157 -0.34 -6.81 -0.07
C LEU A 157 -0.77 -5.69 0.89
N ASP A 158 -0.78 -6.00 2.19
CA ASP A 158 -0.93 -5.02 3.27
C ASP A 158 0.46 -4.49 3.62
N ILE A 159 0.81 -3.30 3.14
CA ILE A 159 2.13 -2.68 3.29
C ILE A 159 1.95 -1.27 3.86
N PRO A 160 1.55 -1.13 5.14
CA PRO A 160 1.45 0.17 5.77
C PRO A 160 2.83 0.84 5.80
N VAL A 161 2.83 2.17 5.79
CA VAL A 161 4.08 2.96 5.78
C VAL A 161 4.37 3.62 7.10
N SER A 162 5.65 3.72 7.43
CA SER A 162 6.15 4.57 8.52
C SER A 162 6.93 5.76 7.95
N GLY A 163 6.62 6.94 8.48
CA GLY A 163 7.13 8.23 8.00
C GLY A 163 5.98 9.19 7.66
N SER A 164 6.27 10.49 7.70
CA SER A 164 5.32 11.55 7.39
C SER A 164 5.46 12.04 5.94
N VAL A 165 4.80 13.15 5.61
CA VAL A 165 4.78 13.72 4.26
C VAL A 165 6.18 14.10 3.75
N ILE A 166 7.06 14.63 4.61
CA ILE A 166 8.41 15.04 4.18
C ILE A 166 9.26 13.82 3.78
N PRO A 167 9.39 12.77 4.60
CA PRO A 167 10.01 11.51 4.16
C PRO A 167 9.36 10.92 2.90
N ALA A 168 8.04 11.02 2.74
CA ALA A 168 7.36 10.58 1.52
C ALA A 168 7.83 11.35 0.27
N GLN A 169 7.91 12.67 0.35
CA GLN A 169 8.43 13.53 -0.72
C GLN A 169 9.89 13.24 -1.05
N ASN A 170 10.66 12.70 -0.12
CA ASN A 170 12.05 12.35 -0.34
C ASN A 170 12.26 10.88 -0.77
N GLY A 171 11.19 10.06 -0.81
CA GLY A 171 11.29 8.63 -1.06
C GLY A 171 11.99 7.85 0.07
N GLN A 172 11.81 8.29 1.31
CA GLN A 172 12.48 7.76 2.50
C GLN A 172 11.49 7.09 3.48
N LEU A 173 10.33 6.65 2.98
CA LEU A 173 9.39 5.90 3.80
C LEU A 173 9.91 4.49 4.07
N LEU A 174 9.59 3.99 5.26
CA LEU A 174 9.72 2.57 5.56
C LEU A 174 8.41 1.87 5.19
N LEU A 175 8.52 0.81 4.40
CA LEU A 175 7.45 -0.12 4.07
C LEU A 175 7.48 -1.27 5.08
N LEU A 176 6.33 -1.66 5.64
CA LEU A 176 6.21 -2.67 6.71
C LEU A 176 5.67 -4.01 6.20
#